data_AF-A0A7D4GB93-F1
#
_entry.id   AF-A0A7D4GB93-F1
#
_cell.length_a   1.000
_cell.length_b   1.000
_cell.length_c   1.000
_cell.angle_alpha   90.00
_cell.angle_beta   90.00
_cell.angle_gamma   90.00
#
_symmetry.space_group_name_H-M   'P 1'
#
loop_
_entity.id
_entity.type
_entity.pdbx_description
1 polymer ?
#
loop_
_entity_poly.entity_id
_entity_poly.type
_entity_poly.pdbx_seq_one_letter_code
_entity_poly.pdbx_strand_id
1 'polypeptide(L)'
;MEDKLVSKHILDASQYEGKGKWKGVIQGWVVFLIIYGITRIPNVQQAMLDFANSMKGVAWLSSGVNFIIHGLWIIAILLVIGTLIKWKEKQPFMELQIYEDGIGFVTMFGKLERVEHNKVYFHYGKYQKSIFIDCAVLGISAHNIPWEYFSQADVLHKNLERYANWDMHKYQKN
;
A
#
# COMPACT_ATOMS: atom_id res chain seq x y z
N MET A 1 0.29 25.05 -29.75
CA MET A 1 1.14 23.88 -30.03
C MET A 1 0.30 22.67 -29.72
N GLU A 2 0.18 21.72 -30.64
CA GLU A 2 -0.49 20.45 -30.34
C GLU A 2 0.29 19.78 -29.21
N ASP A 3 -0.38 19.56 -28.08
CA ASP A 3 0.17 18.80 -26.97
C ASP A 3 0.48 17.38 -27.46
N LYS A 4 1.77 17.09 -27.68
CA LYS A 4 2.20 15.77 -28.15
C LYS A 4 2.13 14.77 -27.02
N LEU A 5 0.94 14.22 -26.83
CA LEU A 5 0.70 13.05 -26.02
C LEU A 5 1.53 11.89 -26.59
N VAL A 6 2.44 11.35 -25.77
CA VAL A 6 3.27 10.19 -26.10
C VAL A 6 2.47 8.91 -25.87
N SER A 7 1.83 8.78 -24.71
CA SER A 7 1.02 7.62 -24.37
C SER A 7 0.05 7.90 -23.22
N LYS A 8 -0.98 7.05 -23.10
CA LYS A 8 -1.99 7.11 -22.05
C LYS A 8 -2.21 5.73 -21.42
N HIS A 9 -2.38 5.71 -20.11
CA HIS A 9 -2.42 4.47 -19.33
C HIS A 9 -3.49 4.56 -18.24
N ILE A 10 -4.59 3.82 -18.44
CA ILE A 10 -5.70 3.75 -17.48
C ILE A 10 -5.29 2.84 -16.33
N LEU A 11 -5.51 3.29 -15.11
CA LEU A 11 -5.34 2.53 -13.88
C LEU A 11 -6.67 1.82 -13.54
N ASP A 12 -6.65 0.49 -13.54
CA ASP A 12 -7.84 -0.33 -13.23
C ASP A 12 -8.27 -0.16 -11.76
N ALA A 13 -9.30 0.67 -11.57
CA ALA A 13 -9.89 0.96 -10.27
C ALA A 13 -10.39 -0.29 -9.53
N SER A 14 -10.84 -1.32 -10.28
CA SER A 14 -11.35 -2.57 -9.68
C SER A 14 -10.24 -3.37 -8.99
N GLN A 15 -9.01 -3.27 -9.51
CA GLN A 15 -7.83 -3.92 -8.93
C GLN A 15 -7.25 -3.08 -7.78
N TYR A 16 -7.22 -1.76 -7.95
CA TYR A 16 -6.70 -0.83 -6.95
C TYR A 16 -7.58 -0.74 -5.70
N GLU A 17 -8.90 -0.59 -5.84
CA GLU A 17 -9.82 -0.49 -4.70
C GLU A 17 -10.32 -1.86 -4.20
N GLY A 18 -10.11 -2.92 -4.99
CA GLY A 18 -10.58 -4.27 -4.72
C GLY A 18 -9.60 -5.15 -3.93
N LYS A 19 -9.42 -6.39 -4.39
CA LYS A 19 -8.68 -7.44 -3.66
C LYS A 19 -7.25 -7.01 -3.29
N GLY A 20 -6.58 -6.21 -4.13
CA GLY A 20 -5.19 -5.76 -3.89
C GLY A 20 -5.04 -4.96 -2.59
N LYS A 21 -5.88 -3.93 -2.40
CA LYS A 21 -5.87 -3.05 -1.22
C LYS A 21 -6.21 -3.78 0.08
N TRP A 22 -7.17 -4.70 0.02
CA TRP A 22 -7.72 -5.35 1.22
C TRP A 22 -7.03 -6.67 1.58
N LYS A 23 -6.27 -7.30 0.68
CA LYS A 23 -5.64 -8.61 0.93
C LYS A 23 -4.83 -8.65 2.23
N GLY A 24 -3.97 -7.64 2.44
CA GLY A 24 -3.14 -7.57 3.66
C GLY A 24 -3.96 -7.36 4.93
N VAL A 25 -5.00 -6.52 4.85
CA VAL A 25 -5.92 -6.28 5.97
C VAL A 25 -6.67 -7.56 6.34
N ILE A 26 -7.24 -8.24 5.33
CA ILE A 26 -7.96 -9.51 5.52
C ILE A 26 -7.04 -10.57 6.11
N GLN A 27 -5.82 -10.73 5.59
CA GLN A 27 -4.85 -11.69 6.13
C GLN A 27 -4.53 -11.43 7.60
N GLY A 28 -4.29 -10.17 7.97
CA GLY A 28 -4.04 -9.78 9.36
C GLY A 28 -5.22 -10.11 10.29
N TRP A 29 -6.45 -9.80 9.85
CA TRP A 29 -7.65 -10.13 10.62
C TRP A 29 -7.88 -11.63 10.77
N VAL A 30 -7.70 -12.42 9.70
CA VAL A 30 -7.87 -13.88 9.75
C VAL A 30 -6.89 -14.51 10.74
N VAL A 31 -5.61 -14.15 10.67
CA VAL A 31 -4.58 -14.66 11.59
C VAL A 31 -4.92 -14.26 13.03
N PHE A 32 -5.29 -13.00 13.26
CA PHE A 32 -5.69 -12.53 14.58
C PHE A 32 -6.88 -13.30 15.14
N LEU A 33 -7.95 -13.47 14.35
CA LEU A 33 -9.16 -14.16 14.79
C LEU A 33 -8.92 -15.63 15.11
N ILE A 34 -8.05 -16.31 14.36
CA ILE A 34 -7.66 -17.69 14.64
C ILE A 34 -6.95 -17.79 15.99
N ILE A 35 -5.91 -16.96 16.20
CA ILE A 35 -5.14 -16.96 17.45
C ILE A 35 -6.06 -16.56 18.62
N TYR A 36 -6.87 -15.51 18.43
CA TYR A 36 -7.82 -15.05 19.43
C TYR A 36 -8.82 -16.15 19.78
N GLY A 37 -9.42 -16.81 18.80
CA GLY A 37 -10.38 -17.89 19.04
C GLY A 37 -9.78 -19.07 19.79
N ILE A 38 -8.60 -19.55 19.36
CA ILE A 38 -7.90 -20.67 20.00
C ILE A 38 -7.52 -20.33 21.45
N THR A 39 -7.03 -19.12 21.69
CA THR A 39 -6.60 -18.65 23.02
C THR A 39 -7.76 -18.35 23.97
N ARG A 40 -9.02 -18.45 23.51
CA ARG A 40 -10.22 -18.39 24.37
C ARG A 40 -10.73 -19.75 24.81
N ILE A 41 -10.15 -20.85 24.32
CA ILE A 41 -10.51 -22.20 24.76
C ILE A 41 -9.87 -22.45 26.14
N PRO A 42 -10.64 -22.78 27.19
CA PRO A 42 -10.11 -22.95 28.54
C PRO A 42 -8.96 -23.97 28.64
N ASN A 43 -9.08 -25.11 27.96
CA ASN A 43 -8.03 -26.14 27.93
C ASN A 43 -6.72 -25.64 27.30
N VAL A 44 -6.81 -24.76 26.29
CA VAL A 44 -5.64 -24.17 25.65
C VAL A 44 -4.99 -23.14 26.58
N GLN A 45 -5.78 -22.30 27.24
CA GLN A 45 -5.26 -21.35 28.22
C GLN A 45 -4.52 -22.07 29.36
N GLN A 46 -5.12 -23.14 29.89
CA GLN A 46 -4.50 -23.94 30.94
C GLN A 46 -3.19 -24.58 30.46
N ALA A 47 -3.18 -25.19 29.27
CA ALA A 47 -1.95 -25.77 28.70
C ALA A 47 -0.83 -24.73 28.48
N MET A 48 -1.18 -23.50 28.08
CA MET A 48 -0.22 -22.41 27.93
C MET A 48 0.36 -21.95 29.28
N LEU A 49 -0.47 -21.87 30.32
CA LEU A 49 -0.03 -21.54 31.68
C LEU A 49 0.85 -22.65 32.26
N ASP A 50 0.47 -23.91 32.08
CA ASP A 50 1.25 -25.07 32.54
C ASP A 50 2.62 -25.12 31.83
N PHE A 51 2.68 -24.80 30.54
CA PHE A 51 3.92 -24.65 29.80
C PHE A 51 4.79 -23.50 30.33
N ALA A 52 4.20 -22.32 30.58
CA ALA A 52 4.93 -21.21 31.16
C ALA A 52 5.50 -21.54 32.55
N ASN A 53 4.73 -22.28 33.35
CA ASN A 53 5.10 -22.71 34.70
C ASN A 53 6.17 -23.81 34.71
N SER A 54 6.22 -24.67 33.68
CA SER A 54 7.24 -25.73 33.58
C SER A 54 8.61 -25.18 33.23
N MET A 55 8.68 -24.06 32.51
CA MET A 55 9.90 -23.37 32.09
C MET A 55 10.48 -22.42 33.16
N LYS A 56 10.33 -22.76 34.44
CA LYS A 56 10.70 -21.95 35.62
C LYS A 56 11.97 -21.13 35.39
N GLY A 57 11.85 -19.79 35.37
CA GLY A 57 12.97 -18.86 35.24
C GLY A 57 12.94 -17.96 34.00
N VAL A 58 12.06 -18.23 33.04
CA VAL A 58 11.95 -17.41 31.82
C VAL A 58 10.84 -16.36 31.96
N ALA A 59 11.17 -15.21 32.55
CA ALA A 59 10.21 -14.14 32.84
C ALA A 59 9.46 -13.62 31.59
N TRP A 60 10.15 -13.53 30.44
CA TRP A 60 9.53 -13.09 29.20
C TRP A 60 8.45 -14.07 28.68
N LEU A 61 8.61 -15.37 28.97
CA LEU A 61 7.67 -16.40 28.52
C LEU A 61 6.36 -16.32 29.30
N SER A 62 6.43 -16.18 30.63
CA SER A 62 5.25 -16.00 31.48
C SER A 62 4.52 -14.70 31.14
N SER A 63 5.26 -13.61 30.93
CA SER A 63 4.69 -12.34 30.47
C SER A 63 4.03 -12.47 29.08
N GLY A 64 4.63 -13.22 28.16
CA GLY A 64 4.08 -13.46 26.83
C GLY A 64 2.78 -14.26 26.86
N VAL A 65 2.72 -15.34 27.66
CA VAL A 65 1.50 -16.14 27.83
C VAL A 65 0.38 -15.30 28.45
N ASN A 66 0.68 -14.54 29.52
CA ASN A 66 -0.30 -13.64 30.13
C ASN A 66 -0.81 -12.57 29.14
N PHE A 67 0.07 -12.03 28.30
CA PHE A 67 -0.34 -11.10 27.24
C PHE A 67 -1.25 -11.78 26.22
N ILE A 68 -0.94 -13.00 25.77
CA ILE A 68 -1.78 -13.71 24.80
C ILE A 68 -3.19 -14.00 25.37
N ILE A 69 -3.29 -14.38 26.66
CA ILE A 69 -4.57 -14.69 27.29
C ILE A 69 -5.38 -13.41 27.60
N HIS A 70 -4.74 -12.38 28.15
CA HIS A 70 -5.43 -11.22 28.72
C HIS A 70 -5.26 -9.92 27.93
N GLY A 71 -4.15 -9.75 27.21
CA GLY A 71 -3.79 -8.52 26.51
C GLY A 71 -3.98 -8.55 24.99
N LEU A 72 -4.19 -9.73 24.38
CA LEU A 72 -4.26 -9.90 22.92
C LEU A 72 -5.33 -9.05 22.26
N TRP A 73 -6.42 -8.73 22.96
CA TRP A 73 -7.48 -7.84 22.46
C TRP A 73 -6.99 -6.43 22.11
N ILE A 74 -5.89 -5.95 22.72
CA ILE A 74 -5.28 -4.65 22.41
C ILE A 74 -4.80 -4.64 20.95
N ILE A 75 -4.36 -5.78 20.41
CA ILE A 75 -3.98 -5.91 19.00
C ILE A 75 -5.18 -5.67 18.07
N ALA A 76 -6.40 -6.00 18.49
CA ALA A 76 -7.59 -5.70 17.72
C ALA A 76 -7.77 -4.18 17.50
N ILE A 77 -7.45 -3.36 18.51
CA ILE A 77 -7.51 -1.90 18.38
C ILE A 77 -6.55 -1.42 17.28
N LEU A 78 -5.31 -1.91 17.30
CA LEU A 78 -4.31 -1.58 16.29
C LEU A 78 -4.74 -2.03 14.88
N LEU A 79 -5.34 -3.22 14.77
CA LEU A 79 -5.88 -3.72 13.50
C LEU A 79 -7.03 -2.85 12.99
N VAL A 80 -7.93 -2.38 13.85
CA VAL A 80 -9.01 -1.46 13.49
C VAL A 80 -8.44 -0.13 12.99
N ILE A 81 -7.47 0.46 13.70
CA ILE A 81 -6.81 1.70 13.27
C ILE A 81 -6.16 1.52 11.89
N GLY A 82 -5.40 0.43 11.70
CA GLY A 82 -4.79 0.11 10.41
C GLY A 82 -5.81 -0.05 9.28
N THR A 83 -6.95 -0.70 9.59
CA THR A 83 -8.08 -0.88 8.66
C THR A 83 -8.67 0.47 8.26
N LEU A 84 -8.87 1.40 9.21
CA LEU A 84 -9.41 2.73 8.94
C LEU A 84 -8.45 3.59 8.12
N ILE A 85 -7.15 3.54 8.40
CA ILE A 85 -6.12 4.22 7.60
C ILE A 85 -6.16 3.68 6.17
N LYS A 86 -6.17 2.35 6.00
CA LYS A 86 -6.26 1.75 4.68
C LYS A 86 -7.56 2.06 3.97
N TRP A 87 -8.68 2.12 4.68
CA TRP A 87 -9.96 2.51 4.07
C TRP A 87 -9.88 3.92 3.47
N LYS A 88 -9.29 4.87 4.20
CA LYS A 88 -9.13 6.27 3.76
C LYS A 88 -8.19 6.47 2.57
N GLU A 89 -7.32 5.51 2.24
CA GLU A 89 -6.50 5.58 1.03
C GLU A 89 -7.39 5.52 -0.22
N LYS A 90 -7.59 6.65 -0.89
CA LYS A 90 -8.32 6.70 -2.15
C LYS A 90 -7.40 6.42 -3.33
N GLN A 91 -7.97 6.04 -4.45
CA GLN A 91 -7.26 6.07 -5.72
C GLN A 91 -6.88 7.53 -6.05
N PRO A 92 -5.60 7.84 -6.24
CA PRO A 92 -5.16 9.22 -6.44
C PRO A 92 -5.49 9.74 -7.86
N PHE A 93 -5.55 8.86 -8.86
CA PHE A 93 -5.88 9.20 -10.25
C PHE A 93 -6.39 7.96 -11.02
N MET A 94 -7.14 8.19 -12.09
CA MET A 94 -7.67 7.14 -12.98
C MET A 94 -6.78 6.85 -14.18
N GLU A 95 -6.04 7.84 -14.67
CA GLU A 95 -5.20 7.69 -15.86
C GLU A 95 -3.91 8.47 -15.69
N LEU A 96 -2.81 7.85 -16.14
CA LEU A 96 -1.50 8.46 -16.28
C LEU A 96 -1.23 8.72 -17.76
N GLN A 97 -0.97 9.98 -18.11
CA GLN A 97 -0.66 10.42 -19.46
C GLN A 97 0.78 10.92 -19.51
N ILE A 98 1.53 10.51 -20.52
CA ILE A 98 2.91 10.94 -20.74
C ILE A 98 2.92 11.88 -21.94
N TYR A 99 3.50 13.06 -21.75
CA TYR A 99 3.74 14.05 -22.80
C TYR A 99 5.24 14.24 -22.99
N GLU A 100 5.65 14.83 -24.11
CA GLU A 100 7.06 15.14 -24.37
C GLU A 100 7.66 16.08 -23.29
N ASP A 101 6.86 16.99 -22.75
CA ASP A 101 7.24 18.08 -21.83
C ASP A 101 6.67 17.92 -20.40
N GLY A 102 5.88 16.87 -20.12
CA GLY A 102 5.32 16.67 -18.79
C GLY A 102 4.53 15.38 -18.59
N ILE A 103 3.93 15.29 -17.41
CA ILE A 103 3.10 14.16 -16.97
C ILE A 103 1.71 14.67 -16.63
N GLY A 104 0.69 13.99 -17.15
CA GLY A 104 -0.71 14.25 -16.87
C GLY A 104 -1.32 13.19 -15.97
N PHE A 105 -2.15 13.61 -15.04
CA PHE A 105 -2.98 12.75 -14.22
C PHE A 105 -4.45 13.10 -14.45
N VAL A 106 -5.25 12.11 -14.84
CA VAL A 106 -6.71 12.27 -14.86
C VAL A 106 -7.24 11.93 -13.48
N THR A 107 -7.76 12.91 -12.77
CA THR A 107 -8.37 12.74 -11.44
C THR A 107 -9.61 11.86 -11.49
N MET A 108 -10.09 11.38 -10.33
CA MET A 108 -11.33 10.59 -10.22
C MET A 108 -12.59 11.30 -10.77
N PHE A 109 -12.53 12.61 -10.99
CA PHE A 109 -13.62 13.40 -11.58
C PHE A 109 -13.45 13.62 -13.10
N GLY A 110 -12.47 12.98 -13.74
CA GLY A 110 -12.19 13.11 -15.17
C GLY A 110 -11.43 14.39 -15.54
N LYS A 111 -11.05 15.23 -14.57
CA LYS A 111 -10.23 16.42 -14.82
C LYS A 111 -8.78 16.01 -15.03
N LEU A 112 -8.20 16.41 -16.15
CA LEU A 112 -6.77 16.27 -16.44
C LEU A 112 -5.99 17.38 -15.74
N GLU A 113 -4.99 16.99 -14.96
CA GLU A 113 -4.03 17.88 -14.32
C GLU A 113 -2.63 17.52 -14.81
N ARG A 114 -1.95 18.46 -15.47
CA ARG A 114 -0.64 18.26 -16.08
C ARG A 114 0.41 19.08 -15.36
N VAL A 115 1.58 18.49 -15.20
CA VAL A 115 2.74 19.11 -14.56
C VAL A 115 4.01 18.79 -15.35
N GLU A 116 5.03 19.62 -15.20
CA GLU A 116 6.36 19.36 -15.76
C GLU A 116 6.96 18.07 -15.16
N HIS A 117 7.86 17.42 -15.90
CA HIS A 117 8.52 16.18 -15.47
C HIS A 117 9.25 16.31 -14.13
N ASN A 118 9.82 17.48 -13.82
CA ASN A 118 10.50 17.73 -12.55
C ASN A 118 9.55 17.78 -11.34
N LYS A 119 8.23 17.93 -11.54
CA LYS A 119 7.20 17.94 -10.49
C LYS A 119 6.64 16.56 -10.17
N VAL A 120 7.08 15.53 -10.89
CA VAL A 120 6.68 14.15 -10.63
C VAL A 120 7.93 13.32 -10.42
N TYR A 121 7.93 12.55 -9.34
CA TYR A 121 8.98 11.61 -9.06
C TYR A 121 8.47 10.19 -9.23
N PHE A 122 9.23 9.40 -9.98
CA PHE A 122 8.99 7.98 -10.18
C PHE A 122 10.09 7.16 -9.55
N HIS A 123 9.71 6.06 -8.90
CA HIS A 123 10.67 5.10 -8.38
C HIS A 123 10.13 3.68 -8.55
N TYR A 124 11.03 2.72 -8.73
CA TYR A 124 10.65 1.32 -8.74
C TYR A 124 10.21 0.89 -7.34
N GLY A 125 9.01 0.34 -7.23
CA GLY A 125 8.53 -0.31 -6.02
C GLY A 125 9.17 -1.69 -5.83
N LYS A 126 8.55 -2.49 -4.97
CA LYS A 126 9.06 -3.81 -4.54
C LYS A 126 9.44 -4.71 -5.74
N TYR A 127 10.73 -5.06 -5.83
CA TYR A 127 11.33 -5.90 -6.89
C TYR A 127 11.07 -5.41 -8.33
N GLN A 128 10.90 -4.10 -8.53
CA GLN A 128 10.53 -3.51 -9.83
C GLN A 128 9.19 -4.03 -10.41
N LYS A 129 8.38 -4.73 -9.62
CA LYS A 129 7.05 -5.23 -10.04
C LYS A 129 5.94 -4.19 -9.86
N SER A 130 6.26 -3.09 -9.21
CA SER A 130 5.36 -1.98 -8.96
C SER A 130 6.07 -0.66 -9.17
N ILE A 131 5.28 0.40 -9.23
CA ILE A 131 5.74 1.78 -9.35
C ILE A 131 5.34 2.58 -8.11
N PHE A 132 6.24 3.47 -7.69
CA PHE A 132 5.96 4.57 -6.77
C PHE A 132 5.90 5.85 -7.58
N ILE A 133 4.85 6.64 -7.35
CA ILE A 133 4.62 7.92 -8.02
C ILE A 133 4.35 8.97 -6.94
N ASP A 134 5.11 10.05 -6.96
CA ASP A 134 4.92 11.19 -6.07
C ASP A 134 4.83 12.48 -6.88
N CYS A 135 3.80 13.27 -6.63
CA CYS A 135 3.62 14.61 -7.17
C CYS A 135 2.96 15.48 -6.08
N ALA A 136 3.81 16.15 -5.30
CA ALA A 136 3.38 16.95 -4.16
C ALA A 136 2.47 18.12 -4.54
N VAL A 137 2.73 18.75 -5.70
CA VAL A 137 1.95 19.87 -6.23
C VAL A 137 0.47 19.49 -6.44
N LEU A 138 0.21 18.24 -6.84
CA LEU A 138 -1.14 17.72 -7.04
C LEU A 138 -1.65 16.88 -5.84
N GLY A 139 -0.86 16.75 -4.77
CA GLY A 139 -1.20 15.89 -3.63
C GLY A 139 -1.29 14.40 -3.98
N ILE A 140 -0.67 13.97 -5.09
CA ILE A 140 -0.66 12.59 -5.55
C ILE A 140 0.53 11.88 -4.91
N SER A 141 0.26 10.87 -4.08
CA SER A 141 1.28 9.95 -3.60
C SER A 141 0.75 8.53 -3.66
N ALA A 142 1.34 7.71 -4.52
CA ALA A 142 0.87 6.37 -4.82
C ALA A 142 1.99 5.36 -4.61
N HIS A 143 1.89 4.58 -3.54
CA HIS A 143 2.90 3.61 -3.16
C HIS A 143 2.61 2.22 -3.72
N ASN A 144 3.58 1.66 -4.45
CA ASN A 144 3.58 0.26 -4.90
C ASN A 144 2.39 -0.13 -5.79
N ILE A 145 1.98 0.70 -6.75
CA ILE A 145 0.99 0.28 -7.76
C ILE A 145 1.62 -0.80 -8.65
N PRO A 146 1.09 -2.03 -8.70
CA PRO A 146 1.58 -3.06 -9.63
C PRO A 146 1.46 -2.59 -11.08
N TRP A 147 2.48 -2.86 -11.89
CA TRP A 147 2.46 -2.48 -13.31
C TRP A 147 1.25 -3.04 -14.05
N GLU A 148 0.85 -4.27 -13.72
CA GLU A 148 -0.30 -4.97 -14.29
C GLU A 148 -1.65 -4.28 -14.04
N TYR A 149 -1.73 -3.28 -13.16
CA TYR A 149 -2.95 -2.50 -12.96
C TYR A 149 -3.11 -1.40 -14.01
N PHE A 150 -2.07 -1.10 -14.78
CA PHE A 150 -2.13 -0.16 -15.88
C PHE A 150 -2.45 -0.85 -17.20
N SER A 151 -3.29 -0.22 -18.03
CA SER A 151 -3.44 -0.61 -19.42
C SER A 151 -2.11 -0.41 -20.17
N GLN A 152 -1.67 -1.43 -20.91
CA GLN A 152 -0.42 -1.40 -21.68
C GLN A 152 0.81 -1.14 -20.79
N ALA A 153 0.94 -1.91 -19.71
CA ALA A 153 1.99 -1.77 -18.70
C ALA A 153 3.42 -1.78 -19.26
N ASP A 154 3.66 -2.57 -20.31
CA ASP A 154 4.94 -2.66 -21.01
C ASP A 154 5.28 -1.37 -21.78
N VAL A 155 4.29 -0.76 -22.42
CA VAL A 155 4.43 0.54 -23.10
C VAL A 155 4.64 1.64 -22.07
N LEU A 156 3.89 1.62 -20.96
CA LEU A 156 4.04 2.57 -19.86
C LEU A 156 5.47 2.55 -19.33
N HIS A 157 5.98 1.36 -19.01
CA HIS A 157 7.30 1.18 -18.43
C HIS A 157 8.39 1.75 -19.35
N LYS A 158 8.38 1.40 -20.64
CA LYS A 158 9.34 1.93 -21.63
C LYS A 158 9.25 3.46 -21.80
N ASN A 159 8.05 4.02 -21.79
CA ASN A 159 7.88 5.46 -21.96
C ASN A 159 8.30 6.23 -20.71
N LEU A 160 8.03 5.72 -19.51
CA LEU A 160 8.53 6.33 -18.29
C LEU A 160 10.07 6.30 -18.23
N GLU A 161 10.72 5.24 -18.67
CA GLU A 161 12.19 5.19 -18.77
C GLU A 161 12.78 6.32 -19.64
N ARG A 162 12.04 6.79 -20.65
CA ARG A 162 12.48 7.87 -21.55
C ARG A 162 12.12 9.27 -21.08
N TYR A 163 10.90 9.46 -20.58
CA TYR A 163 10.34 10.80 -20.36
C TYR A 163 10.24 11.18 -18.89
N ALA A 164 10.19 10.21 -17.97
CA ALA A 164 9.91 10.51 -16.58
C ALA A 164 11.16 10.90 -15.78
N ASN A 165 10.94 11.64 -14.69
CA ASN A 165 11.99 11.92 -13.73
C ASN A 165 12.11 10.80 -12.68
N TRP A 166 13.18 10.02 -12.78
CA TRP A 166 13.55 8.96 -11.84
C TRP A 166 14.55 9.42 -10.76
N ASP A 167 14.99 10.68 -10.83
CA ASP A 167 16.01 11.25 -9.96
C ASP A 167 15.38 12.12 -8.87
N MET A 168 15.51 11.69 -7.62
CA MET A 168 14.99 12.41 -6.46
C MET A 168 15.61 13.82 -6.33
N HIS A 169 16.85 14.03 -6.78
CA HIS A 169 17.50 15.33 -6.69
C HIS A 169 16.92 16.36 -7.65
N LYS A 170 16.25 15.91 -8.72
CA LYS A 170 15.58 16.78 -9.69
C LYS A 170 14.11 17.05 -9.33
N TYR A 171 13.59 16.35 -8.34
CA TYR A 171 12.19 16.46 -7.94
C TYR A 171 11.92 17.75 -7.18
N GLN A 172 11.01 18.56 -7.71
CA GLN A 172 10.57 19.83 -7.13
C GLN A 172 9.15 19.69 -6.58
N LYS A 173 9.00 19.88 -5.27
CA LYS A 173 7.71 19.73 -4.56
C LYS A 173 6.81 20.96 -4.60
N ASN A 174 7.35 22.11 -5.03
CA ASN A 174 6.69 23.42 -5.02
C ASN A 174 6.38 23.90 -6.43
#